data_AF-A0AA96VSL4-F1
#
_entry.id   AF-A0AA96VSL4-F1
#
_cell.length_a   1.000
_cell.length_b   1.000
_cell.length_c   1.000
_cell.angle_alpha   90.00
_cell.angle_beta   90.00
_cell.angle_gamma   90.00
#
_symmetry.space_group_name_H-M   'P 1'
#
loop_
_entity.id
_entity.type
_entity.pdbx_description
1 polymer ?
#
loop_
_entity_poly.entity_id
_entity_poly.type
_entity_poly.pdbx_seq_one_letter_code
_entity_poly.pdbx_strand_id
1 'polypeptide(L)'
;MDALACGLNDPRYGRSLRMLVYYWCKGKQLTGNLAHVLLRACTDVIAPTHPDQAVTRLHHLARRERGATPALDALCRLAATSARLRRRMLDRLTCHSAAPTVDARLFLRICDPVALTDPAGAGRPLIDEKGVRDCAVAGWAVALARLPQPHWQPYAERWLHTACTAGNHRDRLLALLVDAAGRNGSTLAALYSAARAAEPAAPGGRASGAATTEHLLQKISTAQGLRPPAAPPRGATR
;
A
#
# COMPACT_ATOMS: atom_id res chain seq x y z
N MET A 1 14.70 -29.45 5.87
CA MET A 1 14.97 -28.12 5.26
C MET A 1 16.46 -27.79 5.25
N ASP A 2 17.29 -28.75 5.65
CA ASP A 2 18.59 -28.47 6.27
C ASP A 2 19.71 -28.38 5.23
N ALA A 3 19.62 -29.16 4.13
CA ALA A 3 20.58 -29.08 3.03
C ALA A 3 20.50 -27.73 2.27
N LEU A 4 19.29 -27.22 2.00
CA LEU A 4 19.12 -25.93 1.31
C LEU A 4 19.56 -24.76 2.20
N ALA A 5 19.23 -24.81 3.49
CA ALA A 5 19.65 -23.80 4.44
C ALA A 5 21.19 -23.76 4.59
N CYS A 6 21.84 -24.91 4.73
CA CYS A 6 23.30 -25.01 4.76
C CYS A 6 23.92 -24.45 3.47
N GLY A 7 23.41 -24.84 2.30
CA GLY A 7 23.92 -24.34 1.03
C GLY A 7 23.73 -22.82 0.83
N LEU A 8 22.60 -22.27 1.27
CA LEU A 8 22.32 -20.82 1.16
C LEU A 8 23.23 -19.97 2.05
N ASN A 9 23.71 -20.52 3.16
CA ASN A 9 24.63 -19.88 4.09
C ASN A 9 26.11 -20.19 3.79
N ASP A 10 26.39 -21.11 2.86
CA ASP A 10 27.74 -21.49 2.48
C ASP A 10 28.47 -20.31 1.78
N PRO A 11 29.68 -19.92 2.22
CA PRO A 11 30.42 -18.81 1.61
C PRO A 11 30.82 -19.03 0.15
N ARG A 12 31.01 -20.29 -0.28
CA ARG A 12 31.42 -20.67 -1.63
C ARG A 12 30.22 -20.77 -2.57
N TYR A 13 29.10 -21.35 -2.10
CA TYR A 13 27.95 -21.67 -2.97
C TYR A 13 26.71 -20.79 -2.75
N GLY A 14 26.65 -20.04 -1.65
CA GLY A 14 25.45 -19.31 -1.23
C GLY A 14 24.98 -18.27 -2.25
N ARG A 15 25.88 -17.61 -2.97
CA ARG A 15 25.50 -16.66 -4.04
C ARG A 15 24.78 -17.38 -5.19
N SER A 16 25.35 -18.48 -5.68
CA SER A 16 24.79 -19.26 -6.79
C SER A 16 23.45 -19.86 -6.42
N LEU A 17 23.32 -20.39 -5.19
CA LEU A 17 22.05 -20.92 -4.69
C LEU A 17 21.00 -19.83 -4.49
N ARG A 18 21.36 -18.65 -3.97
CA ARG A 18 20.43 -17.51 -3.90
C ARG A 18 19.95 -17.09 -5.30
N MET A 19 20.80 -17.13 -6.32
CA MET A 19 20.41 -16.85 -7.71
C MET A 19 19.44 -17.92 -8.24
N LEU A 20 19.70 -19.19 -7.97
CA LEU A 20 18.81 -20.28 -8.37
C LEU A 20 17.42 -20.14 -7.73
N VAL A 21 17.35 -19.85 -6.43
CA VAL A 21 16.10 -19.54 -5.71
C VAL A 21 15.37 -18.37 -6.35
N TYR A 22 16.09 -17.32 -6.78
CA TYR A 22 15.47 -16.20 -7.49
C TYR A 22 14.80 -16.64 -8.80
N TYR A 23 15.49 -17.43 -9.62
CA TYR A 23 14.93 -17.93 -10.87
C TYR A 23 13.72 -18.84 -10.64
N TRP A 24 13.76 -19.69 -9.62
CA TRP A 24 12.60 -20.51 -9.24
C TRP A 24 11.41 -19.65 -8.81
N CYS A 25 11.60 -18.67 -7.91
CA CYS A 25 10.52 -17.75 -7.52
C CYS A 25 9.94 -17.00 -8.74
N LYS A 26 10.78 -16.68 -9.74
CA LYS A 26 10.38 -16.00 -10.97
C LYS A 26 9.76 -16.94 -12.03
N GLY A 27 9.96 -18.26 -11.96
CA GLY A 27 9.53 -19.23 -12.98
C GLY A 27 8.04 -19.59 -12.92
N LYS A 28 7.32 -19.69 -14.06
CA LYS A 28 5.84 -19.67 -14.18
C LYS A 28 5.06 -20.83 -13.51
N GLN A 29 5.71 -21.95 -13.18
CA GLN A 29 5.05 -23.15 -12.64
C GLN A 29 5.57 -23.50 -11.25
N LEU A 30 5.09 -22.79 -10.24
CA LEU A 30 5.36 -23.14 -8.84
C LEU A 30 4.13 -23.84 -8.28
N THR A 31 4.25 -25.13 -7.99
CA THR A 31 3.18 -25.94 -7.40
C THR A 31 3.52 -26.32 -5.96
N GLY A 32 2.49 -26.34 -5.11
CA GLY A 32 2.48 -26.91 -3.75
C GLY A 32 3.79 -26.80 -2.97
N ASN A 33 4.41 -27.94 -2.72
CA ASN A 33 5.57 -28.10 -1.83
C ASN A 33 6.76 -27.22 -2.23
N LEU A 34 7.02 -27.00 -3.52
CA LEU A 34 8.12 -26.15 -3.95
C LEU A 34 7.88 -24.68 -3.56
N ALA A 35 6.66 -24.17 -3.71
CA ALA A 35 6.32 -22.82 -3.29
C ALA A 35 6.50 -22.64 -1.78
N HIS A 36 6.14 -23.66 -0.98
CA HIS A 36 6.33 -23.65 0.47
C HIS A 36 7.81 -23.67 0.88
N VAL A 37 8.63 -24.49 0.23
CA VAL A 37 10.09 -24.53 0.46
C VAL A 37 10.74 -23.20 0.09
N LEU A 38 10.36 -22.60 -1.05
CA LEU A 38 10.87 -21.30 -1.47
C LEU A 38 10.43 -20.18 -0.52
N LEU A 39 9.19 -20.22 -0.05
CA LEU A 39 8.68 -19.30 0.97
C LEU A 39 9.57 -19.35 2.21
N ARG A 40 9.77 -20.56 2.78
CA ARG A 40 10.60 -20.75 3.97
C ARG A 40 12.06 -20.37 3.74
N ALA A 41 12.64 -20.71 2.59
CA ALA A 41 13.99 -20.29 2.26
C ALA A 41 14.11 -18.75 2.23
N CYS A 42 13.10 -18.07 1.69
CA CYS A 42 13.08 -16.60 1.65
C CYS A 42 12.91 -15.98 3.03
N THR A 43 12.02 -16.52 3.87
CA THR A 43 11.72 -15.95 5.20
C THR A 43 12.76 -16.31 6.26
N ASP A 44 13.17 -17.57 6.30
CA ASP A 44 13.91 -18.12 7.45
C ASP A 44 15.43 -18.02 7.24
N VAL A 45 15.88 -18.01 5.98
CA VAL A 45 17.31 -18.09 5.63
C VAL A 45 17.81 -16.83 4.92
N ILE A 46 17.10 -16.38 3.88
CA ILE A 46 17.56 -15.23 3.08
C ILE A 46 17.23 -13.91 3.75
N ALA A 47 16.03 -13.73 4.31
CA ALA A 47 15.62 -12.44 4.88
C ALA A 47 16.53 -11.93 6.02
N PRO A 48 17.02 -12.76 6.96
CA PRO A 48 17.86 -12.29 8.06
C PRO A 48 19.17 -11.63 7.60
N THR A 49 19.75 -12.10 6.50
CA THR A 49 21.08 -11.64 6.02
C THR A 49 20.99 -10.82 4.74
N HIS A 50 19.95 -11.02 3.92
CA HIS A 50 19.75 -10.39 2.61
C HIS A 50 18.28 -9.96 2.41
N PRO A 51 17.75 -9.02 3.22
CA PRO A 51 16.34 -8.66 3.21
C PRO A 51 15.85 -8.09 1.87
N ASP A 52 16.68 -7.34 1.15
CA ASP A 52 16.37 -6.84 -0.21
C ASP A 52 16.14 -7.96 -1.23
N GLN A 53 16.89 -9.04 -1.08
CA GLN A 53 16.79 -10.21 -1.93
C GLN A 53 15.54 -11.00 -1.60
N ALA A 54 15.24 -11.18 -0.31
CA ALA A 54 14.04 -11.87 0.15
C ALA A 54 12.76 -11.14 -0.30
N VAL A 55 12.69 -9.82 -0.13
CA VAL A 55 11.47 -9.04 -0.48
C VAL A 55 11.12 -9.18 -1.96
N THR A 56 12.13 -9.18 -2.83
CA THR A 56 11.95 -9.36 -4.29
C THR A 56 11.40 -10.75 -4.63
N ARG A 57 11.92 -11.79 -3.97
CA ARG A 57 11.51 -13.18 -4.18
C ARG A 57 10.10 -13.43 -3.64
N LEU A 58 9.80 -12.93 -2.45
CA LEU A 58 8.47 -12.99 -1.85
C LEU A 58 7.43 -12.25 -2.70
N HIS A 59 7.78 -11.12 -3.30
CA HIS A 59 6.91 -10.45 -4.29
C HIS A 59 6.60 -11.36 -5.49
N HIS A 60 7.60 -12.03 -6.06
CA HIS A 60 7.37 -12.97 -7.15
C HIS A 60 6.47 -14.15 -6.75
N LEU A 61 6.63 -14.67 -5.53
CA LEU A 61 5.78 -15.72 -4.97
C LEU A 61 4.35 -15.23 -4.72
N ALA A 62 4.17 -14.07 -4.09
CA ALA A 62 2.87 -13.48 -3.75
C ALA A 62 2.00 -13.21 -4.99
N ARG A 63 2.61 -12.76 -6.11
CA ARG A 63 1.91 -12.63 -7.40
C ARG A 63 1.31 -13.95 -7.91
N ARG A 64 1.90 -15.07 -7.47
CA ARG A 64 1.57 -16.48 -7.73
C ARG A 64 0.29 -16.99 -7.10
N GLU A 65 -0.04 -16.44 -5.94
CA GLU A 65 -0.95 -17.08 -5.01
C GLU A 65 -2.38 -17.09 -5.53
N ARG A 66 -3.05 -18.24 -5.36
CA ARG A 66 -4.47 -18.45 -5.67
C ARG A 66 -5.11 -19.05 -4.42
N GLY A 67 -5.97 -18.28 -3.75
CA GLY A 67 -6.59 -18.69 -2.48
C GLY A 67 -5.79 -18.23 -1.28
N ALA A 68 -5.03 -19.14 -0.65
CA ALA A 68 -4.20 -18.82 0.50
C ALA A 68 -3.08 -17.82 0.14
N THR A 69 -2.73 -16.93 1.06
CA THR A 69 -1.81 -15.79 0.83
C THR A 69 -0.54 -15.76 1.72
N PRO A 70 0.09 -16.90 2.07
CA PRO A 70 1.22 -16.91 3.02
C PRO A 70 2.46 -16.14 2.53
N ALA A 71 2.74 -16.10 1.23
CA ALA A 71 3.84 -15.33 0.66
C ALA A 71 3.54 -13.83 0.66
N LEU A 72 2.30 -13.43 0.38
CA LEU A 72 1.86 -12.04 0.55
C LEU A 72 1.97 -11.60 2.02
N ASP A 73 1.55 -12.42 2.97
CA ASP A 73 1.66 -12.08 4.38
C ASP A 73 3.12 -11.97 4.83
N ALA A 74 3.98 -12.89 4.37
CA ALA A 74 5.42 -12.80 4.61
C ALA A 74 6.05 -11.55 3.98
N LEU A 75 5.63 -11.19 2.76
CA LEU A 75 6.07 -9.98 2.08
C LEU A 75 5.67 -8.72 2.87
N CYS A 76 4.41 -8.66 3.35
CA CYS A 76 3.92 -7.53 4.13
C CYS A 76 4.68 -7.40 5.45
N ARG A 77 4.89 -8.51 6.18
CA ARG A 77 5.70 -8.51 7.41
C ARG A 77 7.11 -8.02 7.14
N LEU A 78 7.77 -8.54 6.12
CA LEU A 78 9.14 -8.13 5.79
C LEU A 78 9.22 -6.65 5.38
N ALA A 79 8.29 -6.17 4.53
CA ALA A 79 8.23 -4.77 4.14
C ALA A 79 7.94 -3.82 5.32
N ALA A 80 7.22 -4.30 6.35
CA ALA A 80 6.94 -3.53 7.56
C ALA A 80 8.16 -3.37 8.48
N THR A 81 9.16 -4.25 8.40
CA THR A 81 10.36 -4.18 9.26
C THR A 81 11.26 -2.97 8.99
N SER A 82 11.15 -2.34 7.81
CA SER A 82 12.04 -1.24 7.42
C SER A 82 11.38 -0.29 6.42
N ALA A 83 11.46 1.01 6.72
CA ALA A 83 11.02 2.08 5.81
C ALA A 83 11.67 1.98 4.42
N ARG A 84 12.94 1.56 4.35
CA ARG A 84 13.68 1.33 3.10
C ARG A 84 13.07 0.21 2.26
N LEU A 85 12.73 -0.92 2.89
CA LEU A 85 12.12 -2.06 2.20
C LEU A 85 10.71 -1.72 1.72
N ARG A 86 9.93 -0.99 2.53
CA ARG A 86 8.63 -0.48 2.12
C ARG A 86 8.74 0.43 0.90
N ARG A 87 9.63 1.43 0.92
CA ARG A 87 9.86 2.33 -0.22
C ARG A 87 10.19 1.56 -1.50
N ARG A 88 11.12 0.60 -1.40
CA ARG A 88 11.51 -0.27 -2.51
C ARG A 88 10.33 -1.09 -3.06
N MET A 89 9.45 -1.57 -2.18
CA MET A 89 8.28 -2.33 -2.61
C MET A 89 7.21 -1.45 -3.25
N LEU A 90 6.98 -0.25 -2.74
CA LEU A 90 6.07 0.71 -3.37
C LEU A 90 6.55 1.04 -4.79
N ASP A 91 7.81 1.42 -4.96
CA ASP A 91 8.42 1.71 -6.27
C ASP A 91 8.32 0.51 -7.24
N ARG A 92 8.58 -0.70 -6.76
CA ARG A 92 8.48 -1.91 -7.59
C ARG A 92 7.06 -2.19 -8.05
N LEU A 93 6.06 -2.00 -7.18
CA LEU A 93 4.66 -2.29 -7.48
C LEU A 93 4.02 -1.25 -8.40
N THR A 94 4.62 -0.07 -8.52
CA THR A 94 4.06 1.05 -9.28
C THR A 94 4.86 1.32 -10.54
N CYS A 95 6.17 1.58 -10.43
CA CYS A 95 7.04 1.97 -11.55
C CYS A 95 7.52 0.79 -12.39
N HIS A 96 7.61 -0.41 -11.80
CA HIS A 96 8.15 -1.60 -12.44
C HIS A 96 7.13 -2.73 -12.56
N SER A 97 5.83 -2.39 -12.54
CA SER A 97 4.76 -3.38 -12.58
C SER A 97 4.73 -4.11 -13.92
N ALA A 98 4.76 -5.45 -13.85
CA ALA A 98 4.57 -6.33 -15.00
C ALA A 98 3.20 -7.05 -14.97
N ALA A 99 2.40 -6.84 -13.91
CA ALA A 99 1.01 -7.31 -13.83
C ALA A 99 0.18 -6.30 -13.03
N PRO A 100 -0.24 -5.18 -13.66
CA PRO A 100 -0.84 -4.04 -12.96
C PRO A 100 -1.99 -4.39 -12.02
N THR A 101 -2.88 -5.30 -12.41
CA THR A 101 -4.02 -5.71 -11.55
C THR A 101 -3.59 -6.50 -10.32
N VAL A 102 -2.63 -7.41 -10.45
CA VAL A 102 -2.12 -8.20 -9.32
C VAL A 102 -1.28 -7.31 -8.41
N ASP A 103 -0.39 -6.51 -9.00
CA ASP A 103 0.49 -5.60 -8.27
C ASP A 103 -0.31 -4.51 -7.54
N ALA A 104 -1.44 -4.04 -8.08
CA ALA A 104 -2.36 -3.15 -7.37
C ALA A 104 -2.96 -3.78 -6.11
N ARG A 105 -3.31 -5.07 -6.13
CA ARG A 105 -3.79 -5.78 -4.92
C ARG A 105 -2.69 -5.90 -3.86
N LEU A 106 -1.46 -6.21 -4.28
CA LEU A 106 -0.30 -6.24 -3.38
C LEU A 106 0.01 -4.85 -2.82
N PHE A 107 -0.11 -3.81 -3.66
CA PHE A 107 0.08 -2.41 -3.28
C PHE A 107 -0.89 -2.02 -2.16
N LEU A 108 -2.18 -2.33 -2.28
CA LEU A 108 -3.16 -2.01 -1.24
C LEU A 108 -2.80 -2.60 0.14
N ARG A 109 -2.18 -3.79 0.16
CA ARG A 109 -1.70 -4.43 1.40
C ARG A 109 -0.44 -3.78 1.97
N ILE A 110 0.47 -3.32 1.11
CA ILE A 110 1.79 -2.76 1.52
C ILE A 110 1.71 -1.26 1.81
N CYS A 111 0.84 -0.53 1.11
CA CYS A 111 0.64 0.91 1.23
C CYS A 111 -0.23 1.25 2.44
N ASP A 112 0.24 0.83 3.61
CA ASP A 112 -0.42 1.02 4.90
C ASP A 112 -0.23 2.48 5.37
N PRO A 113 -1.32 3.27 5.49
CA PRO A 113 -1.24 4.68 5.82
C PRO A 113 -0.63 4.94 7.19
N VAL A 114 -0.86 4.05 8.17
CA VAL A 114 -0.37 4.21 9.55
C VAL A 114 1.16 4.29 9.54
N ALA A 115 1.80 3.33 8.88
CA ALA A 115 3.25 3.29 8.81
C ALA A 115 3.85 4.15 7.69
N LEU A 116 3.03 4.84 6.88
CA LEU A 116 3.50 5.97 6.07
C LEU A 116 3.57 7.27 6.87
N THR A 117 2.68 7.44 7.84
CA THR A 117 2.62 8.61 8.73
C THR A 117 3.44 8.47 10.01
N ASP A 118 3.84 7.25 10.37
CA ASP A 118 4.69 7.00 11.53
C ASP A 118 6.13 7.46 11.27
N PRO A 119 6.70 8.35 12.10
CA PRO A 119 8.10 8.77 11.99
C PRO A 119 9.10 7.67 12.39
N ALA A 120 8.67 6.61 13.08
CA ALA A 120 9.38 5.37 13.45
C ALA A 120 10.93 5.40 13.37
N GLY A 121 11.57 6.27 14.16
CA GLY A 121 13.03 6.31 14.33
C GLY A 121 13.85 6.77 13.11
N ALA A 122 13.22 7.12 11.98
CA ALA A 122 13.89 7.56 10.75
C ALA A 122 14.03 9.09 10.62
N GLY A 123 13.67 9.84 11.68
CA GLY A 123 13.69 11.29 11.73
C GLY A 123 12.52 11.98 10.98
N ARG A 124 11.96 11.35 9.94
CA ARG A 124 10.77 11.84 9.21
C ARG A 124 9.84 10.70 8.73
N PRO A 125 8.51 10.92 8.71
CA PRO A 125 7.54 10.01 8.10
C PRO A 125 7.79 9.77 6.60
N LEU A 126 7.47 8.58 6.10
CA LEU A 126 7.63 8.24 4.68
C LEU A 126 6.71 9.06 3.76
N ILE A 127 5.52 9.45 4.24
CA ILE A 127 4.57 10.26 3.46
C ILE A 127 5.12 11.66 3.09
N ASP A 128 6.16 12.13 3.78
CA ASP A 128 6.82 13.39 3.48
C ASP A 128 7.76 13.29 2.28
N GLU A 129 8.10 12.08 1.85
CA GLU A 129 9.00 11.85 0.72
C GLU A 129 8.23 11.88 -0.60
N LYS A 130 8.68 12.75 -1.53
CA LYS A 130 8.04 12.90 -2.84
C LYS A 130 7.92 11.57 -3.59
N GLY A 131 8.99 10.77 -3.66
CA GLY A 131 8.97 9.48 -4.36
C GLY A 131 7.96 8.48 -3.77
N VAL A 132 7.76 8.48 -2.45
CA VAL A 132 6.75 7.65 -1.79
C VAL A 132 5.35 8.13 -2.13
N ARG A 133 5.12 9.46 -2.13
CA ARG A 133 3.84 10.04 -2.54
C ARG A 133 3.51 9.73 -3.99
N ASP A 134 4.47 9.89 -4.90
CA ASP A 134 4.29 9.59 -6.32
C ASP A 134 3.92 8.11 -6.53
N CYS A 135 4.57 7.20 -5.79
CA CYS A 135 4.20 5.78 -5.80
C CYS A 135 2.80 5.55 -5.22
N ALA A 136 2.44 6.22 -4.12
CA ALA A 136 1.12 6.07 -3.51
C ALA A 136 0.00 6.53 -4.46
N VAL A 137 0.16 7.67 -5.12
CA VAL A 137 -0.78 8.16 -6.14
C VAL A 137 -0.88 7.16 -7.29
N ALA A 138 0.25 6.72 -7.85
CA ALA A 138 0.25 5.79 -8.98
C ALA A 138 -0.41 4.44 -8.64
N GLY A 139 -0.10 3.87 -7.47
CA GLY A 139 -0.68 2.61 -7.03
C GLY A 139 -2.18 2.71 -6.75
N TRP A 140 -2.62 3.78 -6.10
CA TRP A 140 -4.04 4.05 -5.90
C TRP A 140 -4.78 4.29 -7.21
N ALA A 141 -4.18 5.01 -8.16
CA ALA A 141 -4.79 5.26 -9.47
C ALA A 141 -5.05 3.95 -10.22
N VAL A 142 -4.09 3.02 -10.22
CA VAL A 142 -4.27 1.68 -10.81
C VAL A 142 -5.32 0.88 -10.04
N ALA A 143 -5.32 0.91 -8.71
CA ALA A 143 -6.30 0.20 -7.89
C ALA A 143 -7.73 0.68 -8.17
N LEU A 144 -7.95 2.00 -8.17
CA LEU A 144 -9.26 2.61 -8.43
C LEU A 144 -9.74 2.36 -9.87
N ALA A 145 -8.82 2.35 -10.85
CA ALA A 145 -9.17 2.14 -12.25
C ALA A 145 -9.39 0.66 -12.63
N ARG A 146 -8.72 -0.29 -11.95
CA ARG A 146 -8.70 -1.70 -12.37
C ARG A 146 -9.34 -2.69 -11.40
N LEU A 147 -9.53 -2.31 -10.14
CA LEU A 147 -10.11 -3.20 -9.14
C LEU A 147 -11.58 -2.82 -8.88
N PRO A 148 -12.49 -3.80 -8.76
CA PRO A 148 -13.85 -3.54 -8.31
C PRO A 148 -13.85 -2.91 -6.91
N GLN A 149 -14.80 -2.02 -6.64
CA GLN A 149 -14.92 -1.28 -5.38
C GLN A 149 -14.74 -2.13 -4.10
N PRO A 150 -15.38 -3.32 -3.98
CA PRO A 150 -15.20 -4.14 -2.78
C PRO A 150 -13.75 -4.55 -2.49
N HIS A 151 -12.86 -4.54 -3.49
CA HIS A 151 -11.46 -4.91 -3.31
C HIS A 151 -10.59 -3.76 -2.79
N TRP A 152 -10.91 -2.51 -3.11
CA TRP A 152 -10.12 -1.35 -2.66
C TRP A 152 -10.78 -0.59 -1.50
N GLN A 153 -12.10 -0.69 -1.34
CA GLN A 153 -12.85 0.06 -0.33
C GLN A 153 -12.33 -0.15 1.10
N PRO A 154 -12.09 -1.37 1.62
CA PRO A 154 -11.58 -1.54 2.98
C PRO A 154 -10.23 -0.84 3.23
N TYR A 155 -9.41 -0.70 2.19
CA TYR A 155 -8.14 0.01 2.27
C TYR A 155 -8.33 1.53 2.24
N ALA A 156 -9.30 2.02 1.47
CA ALA A 156 -9.64 3.45 1.45
C ALA A 156 -10.23 3.88 2.79
N GLU A 157 -11.10 3.06 3.37
CA GLU A 157 -11.64 3.27 4.73
C GLU A 157 -10.52 3.34 5.76
N ARG A 158 -9.52 2.44 5.69
CA ARG A 158 -8.34 2.51 6.57
C ARG A 158 -7.55 3.80 6.40
N TRP A 159 -7.40 4.31 5.18
CA TRP A 159 -6.77 5.61 4.91
C TRP A 159 -7.56 6.77 5.53
N LEU A 160 -8.88 6.74 5.40
CA LEU A 160 -9.79 7.74 5.98
C LEU A 160 -9.77 7.71 7.51
N HIS A 161 -9.80 6.52 8.11
CA HIS A 161 -9.67 6.34 9.56
C HIS A 161 -8.31 6.80 10.07
N THR A 162 -7.24 6.54 9.33
CA THR A 162 -5.91 7.06 9.68
C THR A 162 -5.88 8.59 9.59
N ALA A 163 -6.52 9.18 8.57
CA ALA A 163 -6.62 10.62 8.42
C ALA A 163 -7.37 11.31 9.59
N CYS A 164 -8.24 10.59 10.31
CA CYS A 164 -8.91 11.09 11.50
C CYS A 164 -7.92 11.38 12.66
N THR A 165 -6.83 10.61 12.76
CA THR A 165 -5.87 10.69 13.88
C THR A 165 -4.48 11.17 13.46
N ALA A 166 -4.21 11.31 12.17
CA ALA A 166 -2.87 11.60 11.64
C ALA A 166 -2.40 13.07 11.79
N GLY A 167 -3.14 13.91 12.52
CA GLY A 167 -2.79 15.31 12.77
C GLY A 167 -2.42 16.06 11.49
N ASN A 168 -1.18 16.55 11.42
CA ASN A 168 -0.64 17.30 10.27
C ASN A 168 -0.60 16.52 8.94
N HIS A 169 -0.75 15.19 8.95
CA HIS A 169 -0.74 14.38 7.74
C HIS A 169 -2.14 14.10 7.17
N ARG A 170 -3.21 14.51 7.84
CA ARG A 170 -4.59 14.35 7.37
C ARG A 170 -4.76 14.85 5.94
N ASP A 171 -4.35 16.08 5.69
CA ASP A 171 -4.48 16.73 4.39
C ASP A 171 -3.73 15.98 3.28
N ARG A 172 -2.56 15.42 3.60
CA ARG A 172 -1.74 14.69 2.64
C ARG A 172 -2.36 13.33 2.29
N LEU A 173 -2.85 12.60 3.29
CA LEU A 173 -3.53 11.32 3.06
C LEU A 173 -4.76 11.49 2.15
N LEU A 174 -5.58 12.51 2.43
CA LEU A 174 -6.78 12.78 1.64
C LEU A 174 -6.42 13.30 0.24
N ALA A 175 -5.42 14.17 0.10
CA ALA A 175 -4.96 14.66 -1.19
C ALA A 175 -4.49 13.51 -2.10
N LEU A 176 -3.70 12.58 -1.58
CA LEU A 176 -3.21 11.43 -2.35
C LEU A 176 -4.34 10.57 -2.95
N LEU A 177 -5.42 10.34 -2.20
CA LEU A 177 -6.59 9.59 -2.69
C LEU A 177 -7.33 10.36 -3.80
N VAL A 178 -7.48 11.67 -3.63
CA VAL A 178 -8.13 12.54 -4.63
C VAL A 178 -7.28 12.67 -5.89
N ASP A 179 -5.97 12.88 -5.74
CA ASP A 179 -5.01 12.94 -6.84
C ASP A 179 -5.00 11.63 -7.64
N ALA A 180 -5.08 10.49 -6.95
CA ALA A 180 -5.15 9.17 -7.58
C ALA A 180 -6.45 8.92 -8.35
N ALA A 181 -7.57 9.46 -7.89
CA ALA A 181 -8.84 9.43 -8.62
C ALA A 181 -8.84 10.37 -9.84
N GLY A 182 -7.94 11.36 -9.85
CA GLY A 182 -7.84 12.38 -10.90
C GLY A 182 -9.16 13.12 -11.08
N ARG A 183 -9.53 13.43 -12.33
CA ARG A 183 -10.81 14.08 -12.67
C ARG A 183 -11.96 13.11 -12.90
N ASN A 184 -11.80 11.83 -12.54
CA ASN A 184 -12.84 10.83 -12.77
C ASN A 184 -13.98 10.97 -11.75
N GLY A 185 -15.09 11.58 -12.18
CA GLY A 185 -16.25 11.85 -11.34
C GLY A 185 -16.86 10.60 -10.68
N SER A 186 -16.89 9.45 -11.37
CA SER A 186 -17.45 8.22 -10.78
C SER A 186 -16.53 7.64 -9.70
N THR A 187 -15.22 7.69 -9.90
CA THR A 187 -14.24 7.28 -8.88
C THR A 187 -14.29 8.20 -7.66
N LEU A 188 -14.35 9.52 -7.87
CA LEU A 188 -14.47 10.50 -6.79
C LEU A 188 -15.78 10.30 -6.00
N ALA A 189 -16.90 10.05 -6.68
CA ALA A 189 -18.18 9.74 -6.05
C ALA A 189 -18.13 8.44 -5.24
N ALA A 190 -17.47 7.40 -5.77
CA ALA A 190 -17.27 6.14 -5.04
C ALA A 190 -16.40 6.31 -3.79
N LEU A 191 -15.32 7.10 -3.87
CA LEU A 191 -14.50 7.46 -2.71
C LEU A 191 -15.29 8.22 -1.64
N TYR A 192 -16.09 9.20 -2.06
CA TYR A 192 -16.96 9.93 -1.14
C TYR A 192 -18.00 9.01 -0.49
N SER A 193 -18.63 8.12 -1.26
CA SER A 193 -19.57 7.14 -0.72
C SER A 193 -18.92 6.19 0.29
N ALA A 194 -17.69 5.73 0.02
CA ALA A 194 -16.92 4.92 0.97
C ALA A 194 -16.62 5.71 2.26
N ALA A 195 -16.28 7.00 2.14
CA ALA A 195 -16.06 7.86 3.31
C ALA A 195 -17.32 8.01 4.17
N ARG A 196 -18.47 8.30 3.55
CA ARG A 196 -19.76 8.39 4.24
C ARG A 196 -20.13 7.09 4.96
N ALA A 197 -19.89 5.94 4.33
CA ALA A 197 -20.16 4.63 4.92
C ALA A 197 -19.26 4.34 6.14
N ALA A 198 -18.02 4.85 6.13
CA ALA A 198 -17.01 4.58 7.16
C ALA A 198 -17.09 5.50 8.39
N GLU A 199 -17.87 6.59 8.34
CA GLU A 199 -17.98 7.55 9.44
C GLU A 199 -18.38 6.95 10.79
N PRO A 200 -19.36 6.02 10.88
CA PRO A 200 -19.77 5.47 12.17
C PRO A 200 -18.66 4.68 12.86
N ALA A 201 -17.76 4.08 12.09
CA ALA A 201 -16.64 3.28 12.57
C ALA A 201 -15.34 4.11 12.73
N ALA A 202 -15.38 5.43 12.49
CA ALA A 202 -14.19 6.26 12.53
C ALA A 202 -13.59 6.36 13.94
N PRO A 203 -12.24 6.36 14.06
CA PRO A 203 -11.57 6.71 15.31
C PRO A 203 -11.98 8.12 15.77
N GLY A 204 -12.30 8.26 17.06
CA GLY A 204 -12.88 9.50 17.61
C GLY A 204 -14.38 9.65 17.36
N GLY A 205 -15.04 8.60 16.85
CA GLY A 205 -16.49 8.52 16.68
C GLY A 205 -17.02 9.22 15.42
N ARG A 206 -18.34 9.16 15.24
CA ARG A 206 -19.04 9.65 14.03
C ARG A 206 -18.71 11.10 13.68
N ALA A 207 -18.53 11.98 14.67
CA ALA A 207 -18.22 13.39 14.42
C ALA A 207 -16.83 13.58 13.76
N SER A 208 -15.82 12.83 14.22
CA SER A 208 -14.48 12.80 13.62
C SER A 208 -14.52 12.27 12.18
N GLY A 209 -15.29 11.20 11.97
CA GLY A 209 -15.56 10.64 10.63
C GLY A 209 -16.21 11.67 9.69
N ALA A 210 -17.29 12.32 10.13
CA ALA A 210 -18.00 13.33 9.35
C ALA A 210 -17.11 14.52 8.98
N ALA A 211 -16.29 15.01 9.92
CA ALA A 211 -15.33 16.07 9.63
C ALA A 211 -14.31 15.64 8.56
N THR A 212 -13.81 14.40 8.64
CA THR A 212 -12.88 13.85 7.65
C THR A 212 -13.52 13.73 6.27
N THR A 213 -14.77 13.25 6.19
CA THR A 213 -15.53 13.18 4.94
C THR A 213 -15.81 14.56 4.35
N GLU A 214 -16.15 15.55 5.18
CA GLU A 214 -16.34 16.93 4.72
C GLU A 214 -15.06 17.51 4.13
N HIS A 215 -13.92 17.27 4.78
CA HIS A 215 -12.63 17.71 4.25
C HIS A 215 -12.26 16.97 2.95
N LEU A 216 -12.60 15.68 2.83
CA LEU A 216 -12.47 14.96 1.56
C LEU A 216 -13.33 15.60 0.47
N LEU A 217 -14.59 15.93 0.77
CA LEU A 217 -15.49 16.59 -0.18
C LEU A 217 -14.95 17.94 -0.64
N GLN A 218 -14.37 18.74 0.26
CA GLN A 218 -13.72 20.00 -0.11
C GLN A 218 -12.57 19.80 -1.10
N LYS A 219 -11.73 18.76 -0.89
CA LYS A 219 -10.66 18.41 -1.83
C LYS A 219 -11.20 17.90 -3.16
N ILE A 220 -12.23 17.06 -3.16
CA ILE A 220 -12.90 16.59 -4.38
C ILE A 220 -13.44 17.78 -5.19
N SER A 221 -14.16 18.69 -4.55
CA SER A 221 -14.69 19.91 -5.20
C SER A 221 -13.58 20.74 -5.80
N THR A 222 -12.48 20.95 -5.06
CA THR A 222 -11.30 21.67 -5.55
C THR A 222 -10.69 20.99 -6.77
N ALA A 223 -10.50 19.67 -6.75
CA ALA A 223 -9.95 18.90 -7.87
C ALA A 223 -10.87 18.90 -9.11
N GLN A 224 -12.17 19.05 -8.91
CA GLN A 224 -13.16 19.20 -9.99
C GLN A 224 -13.28 20.64 -10.51
N GLY A 225 -12.60 21.61 -9.89
CA GLY A 225 -12.72 23.04 -10.22
C GLY A 225 -14.03 23.66 -9.74
N LEU A 226 -14.74 22.99 -8.84
CA LEU A 226 -15.94 23.50 -8.19
C LEU A 226 -15.50 24.42 -7.05
N ARG A 227 -15.78 25.72 -7.20
CA ARG A 227 -15.52 26.71 -6.15
C ARG A 227 -16.31 26.33 -4.89
N PRO A 228 -15.77 26.48 -3.67
CA PRO A 228 -16.57 26.32 -2.47
C PRO A 228 -17.80 27.24 -2.54
N PRO A 229 -18.99 26.80 -2.10
CA PRO A 229 -20.12 27.71 -2.00
C PRO A 229 -19.69 28.91 -1.14
N ALA A 230 -19.82 30.11 -1.70
CA ALA A 230 -19.54 31.34 -0.98
C ALA A 230 -20.37 31.33 0.32
N ALA A 231 -19.72 31.61 1.45
CA ALA A 231 -20.44 31.78 2.70
C ALA A 231 -21.58 32.80 2.48
N PRO A 232 -22.81 32.53 2.92
CA PRO A 232 -23.89 33.49 2.78
C PRO A 232 -23.46 34.81 3.45
N PRO A 233 -23.76 35.97 2.85
CA PRO A 233 -23.45 37.25 3.46
C PRO A 233 -24.06 37.25 4.85
N ARG A 234 -23.22 37.45 5.87
CA ARG A 234 -23.70 37.72 7.22
C ARG A 234 -24.55 38.98 7.13
N GLY A 235 -25.86 38.79 7.16
CA GLY A 235 -26.83 39.87 7.14
C GLY A 235 -26.45 40.88 8.21
N ALA A 236 -26.23 42.12 7.77
CA ALA A 236 -26.06 43.26 8.65
C ALA A 236 -27.35 43.39 9.47
N THR A 237 -27.23 43.22 10.77
CA THR A 237 -28.23 43.69 11.73
C THR A 237 -28.35 45.21 11.61
N ARG A 238 -29.56 45.69 11.35
CA ARG A 238 -30.02 47.03 11.70
C ARG A 238 -31.25 46.90 12.56
#